data_AF-A0A2M8P827-F1
#
_entry.id   AF-A0A2M8P827-F1
#
_cell.length_a   1.000
_cell.length_b   1.000
_cell.length_c   1.000
_cell.angle_alpha   90.00
_cell.angle_beta   90.00
_cell.angle_gamma   90.00
#
_symmetry.space_group_name_H-M   'P 1'
#
loop_
_entity.id
_entity.type
_entity.pdbx_description
1 polymer ?
#
loop_
_entity_poly.entity_id
_entity_poly.type
_entity_poly.pdbx_seq_one_letter_code
_entity_poly.pdbx_strand_id
1 'polypeptide(L)'
;INLDTERLKEFAVRSLREGEAMYFSCDVGKQLDRNLGTLNPENYDYGELFGTDLTMSKADRIRSYESASTHGMALVGVDIDESGSPRKWLLENSWGDSGFEGHLIMSDEWFDEYMFRLVVHKSFVDEDVLKILEQKPVLLPPWDPMFQSDN
;
A
#
# COMPACT_ATOMS: atom_id res chain seq x y z
N ILE A 1 -9.72 10.21 -1.38
CA ILE A 1 -9.47 10.86 -2.69
C ILE A 1 -8.76 9.82 -3.54
N ASN A 2 -9.23 9.53 -4.75
CA ASN A 2 -8.54 8.58 -5.63
C ASN A 2 -7.45 9.32 -6.40
N LEU A 3 -6.23 8.83 -6.35
CA LEU A 3 -5.03 9.43 -6.96
C LEU A 3 -4.17 8.31 -7.55
N ASP A 4 -3.25 8.69 -8.41
CA ASP A 4 -2.13 7.86 -8.83
C ASP A 4 -1.20 7.55 -7.65
N THR A 5 -0.56 6.39 -7.72
CA THR A 5 0.33 5.92 -6.65
C THR A 5 1.51 6.85 -6.43
N GLU A 6 2.09 7.42 -7.49
CA GLU A 6 3.23 8.33 -7.37
C GLU A 6 2.93 9.53 -6.47
N ARG A 7 1.74 10.13 -6.63
CA ARG A 7 1.30 11.24 -5.80
C ARG A 7 1.07 10.83 -4.34
N LEU A 8 0.58 9.62 -4.12
CA LEU A 8 0.45 9.04 -2.78
C LEU A 8 1.82 8.84 -2.11
N LYS A 9 2.80 8.31 -2.84
CA LYS A 9 4.19 8.14 -2.38
C LYS A 9 4.82 9.50 -2.04
N GLU A 10 4.63 10.52 -2.87
CA GLU A 10 5.13 11.88 -2.59
C GLU A 10 4.61 12.42 -1.25
N PHE A 11 3.31 12.33 -0.99
CA PHE A 11 2.72 12.80 0.27
C PHE A 11 3.19 11.97 1.47
N ALA A 12 3.35 10.65 1.29
CA ALA A 12 3.88 9.78 2.32
C ALA A 12 5.33 10.16 2.69
N VAL A 13 6.19 10.37 1.68
CA VAL A 13 7.58 10.83 1.90
C VAL A 13 7.62 12.16 2.63
N ARG A 14 6.79 13.15 2.25
CA ARG A 14 6.76 14.46 2.93
C ARG A 14 6.42 14.33 4.41
N SER A 15 5.39 13.56 4.74
CA SER A 15 4.97 13.32 6.13
C SER A 15 6.05 12.60 6.94
N LEU A 16 6.66 11.55 6.38
CA LEU A 16 7.71 10.78 7.06
C LEU A 16 8.98 11.61 7.28
N ARG A 17 9.31 12.54 6.38
CA ARG A 17 10.42 13.48 6.56
C ARG A 17 10.22 14.43 7.74
N GLU A 18 8.97 14.77 8.06
CA GLU A 18 8.61 15.57 9.24
C GLU A 18 8.37 14.71 10.49
N GLY A 19 8.62 13.40 10.42
CA GLY A 19 8.48 12.48 11.54
C GLY A 19 7.03 12.08 11.85
N GLU A 20 6.10 12.30 10.92
CA GLU A 20 4.70 11.92 11.08
C GLU A 20 4.41 10.58 10.40
N ALA A 21 4.31 9.53 11.22
CA ALA A 21 3.78 8.23 10.81
C ALA A 21 2.30 8.34 10.42
N MET A 22 1.84 7.44 9.56
CA MET A 22 0.48 7.48 9.01
C MET A 22 -0.17 6.12 8.94
N TYR A 23 -1.51 6.10 8.95
CA TYR A 23 -2.25 4.90 8.62
C TYR A 23 -2.03 4.53 7.15
N PHE A 24 -1.84 3.24 6.90
CA PHE A 24 -1.66 2.63 5.59
C PHE A 24 -2.50 1.37 5.51
N SER A 25 -3.19 1.14 4.38
CA SER A 25 -3.95 -0.08 4.15
C SER A 25 -3.56 -0.75 2.84
N CYS A 26 -3.55 -2.08 2.86
CA CYS A 26 -3.06 -2.89 1.77
C CYS A 26 -3.67 -4.30 1.77
N ASP A 27 -3.35 -5.08 0.73
CA ASP A 27 -3.58 -6.53 0.71
C ASP A 27 -2.36 -7.28 1.29
N VAL A 28 -2.24 -7.31 2.63
CA VAL A 28 -1.01 -7.78 3.30
C VAL A 28 -0.67 -9.25 3.03
N GLY A 29 -1.65 -10.07 2.65
CA GLY A 29 -1.42 -11.49 2.38
C GLY A 29 -0.68 -11.75 1.07
N LYS A 30 -0.63 -10.76 0.16
CA LYS A 30 -0.01 -10.92 -1.15
C LYS A 30 1.49 -10.78 -1.07
N GLN A 31 2.19 -11.82 -1.54
CA GLN A 31 3.65 -11.82 -1.64
C GLN A 31 4.34 -11.42 -0.32
N LEU A 32 3.80 -11.90 0.81
CA LEU A 32 4.34 -11.71 2.16
C LEU A 32 5.17 -12.92 2.57
N ASP A 33 6.45 -12.70 2.90
CA ASP A 33 7.20 -13.63 3.74
C ASP A 33 7.00 -13.23 5.20
N ARG A 34 6.16 -14.00 5.91
CA ARG A 34 5.83 -13.72 7.31
C ARG A 34 7.00 -13.94 8.27
N ASN A 35 7.93 -14.83 7.92
CA ASN A 35 9.07 -15.14 8.78
C ASN A 35 10.15 -14.07 8.69
N LEU A 36 10.43 -13.60 7.47
CA LEU A 36 11.38 -12.51 7.23
C LEU A 36 10.76 -11.13 7.46
N GLY A 37 9.43 -11.02 7.41
CA GLY A 37 8.72 -9.75 7.49
C GLY A 37 8.89 -8.91 6.22
N THR A 38 9.03 -9.55 5.05
CA THR A 38 9.24 -8.84 3.78
C THR A 38 8.00 -8.90 2.90
N LEU A 39 7.74 -7.80 2.20
CA LEU A 39 6.66 -7.64 1.24
C LEU A 39 7.28 -7.21 -0.08
N ASN A 40 7.36 -8.12 -1.05
CA ASN A 40 8.00 -7.87 -2.35
C ASN A 40 7.29 -8.70 -3.41
N PRO A 41 6.87 -8.15 -4.57
CA PRO A 41 6.18 -8.93 -5.61
C PRO A 41 6.91 -10.21 -6.05
N GLU A 42 8.23 -10.23 -5.88
CA GLU A 42 9.13 -11.33 -6.26
C GLU A 42 9.48 -12.29 -5.09
N ASN A 43 8.78 -12.21 -3.95
CA ASN A 43 9.01 -13.12 -2.83
C ASN A 43 8.75 -14.59 -3.21
N TYR A 44 7.76 -14.85 -4.08
CA TYR A 44 7.41 -16.18 -4.54
C TYR A 44 7.13 -16.21 -6.05
N ASP A 45 7.92 -17.00 -6.78
CA ASP A 45 7.71 -17.28 -8.20
C ASP A 45 6.73 -18.45 -8.40
N TYR A 46 5.45 -18.15 -8.28
CA TYR A 46 4.40 -19.12 -8.55
C TYR A 46 4.28 -19.47 -10.04
N GLY A 47 4.69 -18.56 -10.92
CA GLY A 47 4.53 -18.75 -12.36
C GLY A 47 5.44 -19.85 -12.88
N GLU A 48 6.71 -19.84 -12.46
CA GLU A 48 7.66 -20.91 -12.75
C GLU A 48 7.23 -22.23 -12.08
N LEU A 49 6.80 -22.17 -10.81
CA LEU A 49 6.40 -23.36 -10.05
C LEU A 49 5.25 -24.13 -10.71
N PHE A 50 4.23 -23.42 -11.19
CA PHE A 50 3.05 -24.03 -11.82
C PHE A 50 3.17 -24.14 -13.35
N GLY A 51 4.21 -23.56 -13.94
CA GLY A 51 4.40 -23.51 -15.39
C GLY A 51 3.33 -22.70 -16.12
N THR A 52 2.80 -21.64 -15.49
CA THR A 52 1.76 -20.78 -16.07
C THR A 52 1.89 -19.34 -15.60
N ASP A 53 1.57 -18.38 -16.46
CA ASP A 53 1.60 -16.96 -16.10
C ASP A 53 0.36 -16.60 -15.26
N LEU A 54 0.58 -16.14 -14.03
CA LEU A 54 -0.45 -15.72 -13.08
C LEU A 54 -0.51 -14.19 -12.92
N THR A 55 0.24 -13.44 -13.74
CA THR A 55 0.28 -11.98 -13.64
C THR A 55 -1.06 -11.35 -14.01
N MET A 56 -1.45 -10.33 -13.26
CA MET A 56 -2.67 -9.56 -13.48
C MET A 56 -2.39 -8.10 -13.17
N SER A 57 -3.05 -7.17 -13.86
CA SER A 57 -3.00 -5.77 -13.45
C SER A 57 -3.72 -5.58 -12.12
N LYS A 58 -3.31 -4.59 -11.32
CA LYS A 58 -3.99 -4.23 -10.07
C LYS A 58 -5.50 -4.00 -10.26
N ALA A 59 -5.87 -3.33 -11.35
CA ALA A 59 -7.27 -3.08 -11.68
C ALA A 59 -8.05 -4.38 -11.92
N ASP A 60 -7.46 -5.35 -12.60
CA ASP A 60 -8.12 -6.63 -12.86
C ASP A 60 -8.22 -7.47 -11.59
N ARG A 61 -7.20 -7.47 -10.73
CA ARG A 61 -7.26 -8.14 -9.42
C ARG A 61 -8.38 -7.61 -8.53
N ILE A 62 -8.61 -6.29 -8.55
CA ILE A 62 -9.72 -5.67 -7.81
C ILE A 62 -11.08 -6.07 -8.40
N ARG A 63 -11.22 -6.05 -9.73
CA ARG A 63 -12.47 -6.40 -10.42
C ARG A 63 -12.84 -7.87 -10.29
N SER A 64 -11.85 -8.75 -10.23
CA SER A 64 -12.03 -10.20 -10.09
C SER A 64 -12.12 -10.67 -8.64
N TYR A 65 -12.03 -9.77 -7.66
CA TYR A 65 -11.98 -10.10 -6.22
C TYR A 65 -10.75 -10.93 -5.82
N GLU A 66 -9.69 -10.88 -6.61
CA GLU A 66 -8.43 -11.52 -6.24
C GLU A 66 -7.72 -10.71 -5.13
N SER A 67 -7.78 -9.38 -5.23
CA SER A 67 -7.10 -8.48 -4.28
C SER A 67 -8.02 -7.37 -3.80
N ALA A 68 -7.94 -7.10 -2.49
CA ALA A 68 -8.65 -6.03 -1.80
C ALA A 68 -7.84 -5.55 -0.59
N SER A 69 -8.20 -4.40 -0.02
CA SER A 69 -7.57 -3.92 1.21
C SER A 69 -7.99 -4.79 2.39
N THR A 70 -7.12 -5.69 2.84
CA THR A 70 -7.40 -6.68 3.90
C THR A 70 -6.84 -6.33 5.27
N HIS A 71 -5.91 -5.36 5.35
CA HIS A 71 -5.25 -5.03 6.60
C HIS A 71 -4.81 -3.57 6.68
N GLY A 72 -4.82 -3.02 7.90
CA GLY A 72 -4.34 -1.68 8.21
C GLY A 72 -3.11 -1.74 9.11
N MET A 73 -2.10 -0.94 8.80
CA MET A 73 -0.82 -0.83 9.51
C MET A 73 -0.42 0.65 9.64
N ALA A 74 0.65 0.93 10.37
CA ALA A 74 1.27 2.25 10.41
C ALA A 74 2.50 2.27 9.48
N LEU A 75 2.52 3.19 8.52
CA LEU A 75 3.70 3.51 7.73
C LEU A 75 4.57 4.48 8.53
N VAL A 76 5.77 4.02 8.90
CA VAL A 76 6.64 4.68 9.91
C VAL A 76 8.01 5.05 9.36
N GLY A 77 8.38 4.57 8.16
CA GLY A 77 9.69 4.89 7.59
C GLY A 77 9.77 4.67 6.09
N VAL A 78 10.75 5.32 5.48
CA VAL A 78 11.08 5.19 4.06
C VAL A 78 12.60 5.24 3.89
N ASP A 79 13.12 4.34 3.07
CA ASP A 79 14.50 4.38 2.56
C ASP A 79 14.48 5.08 1.20
N ILE A 80 15.28 6.13 1.05
CA ILE A 80 15.32 6.97 -0.16
C ILE A 80 16.71 6.86 -0.77
N ASP A 81 16.77 6.69 -2.08
CA ASP A 81 18.02 6.62 -2.82
C ASP A 81 18.67 7.98 -3.06
N GLU A 82 19.87 7.96 -3.65
CA GLU A 82 20.63 9.18 -3.98
C GLU A 82 19.91 10.10 -4.97
N SER A 83 18.96 9.59 -5.76
CA SER A 83 18.14 10.37 -6.69
C SER A 83 16.93 11.04 -6.01
N GLY A 84 16.63 10.65 -4.77
CA GLY A 84 15.45 11.10 -4.03
C GLY A 84 14.23 10.19 -4.19
N SER A 85 14.39 9.01 -4.80
CA SER A 85 13.32 8.04 -5.06
C SER A 85 13.20 7.02 -3.92
N PRO A 86 11.99 6.66 -3.47
CA PRO A 86 11.80 5.60 -2.48
C PRO A 86 12.29 4.24 -3.00
N ARG A 87 12.96 3.46 -2.14
CA ARG A 87 13.39 2.07 -2.44
C ARG A 87 12.55 1.04 -1.71
N LYS A 88 12.28 1.32 -0.44
CA LYS A 88 11.55 0.44 0.47
C LYS A 88 10.97 1.25 1.61
N TRP A 89 9.97 0.67 2.26
CA TRP A 89 9.16 1.31 3.26
C TRP A 89 9.07 0.43 4.49
N LEU A 90 8.98 1.06 5.67
CA LEU A 90 8.87 0.38 6.95
C LEU A 90 7.45 0.53 7.48
N LEU A 91 6.81 -0.60 7.72
CA LEU A 91 5.48 -0.69 8.33
C LEU A 91 5.62 -1.23 9.76
N GLU A 92 5.03 -0.53 10.72
CA GLU A 92 4.77 -1.08 12.06
C GLU A 92 3.45 -1.86 12.01
N ASN A 93 3.52 -3.13 12.41
CA ASN A 93 2.39 -4.05 12.38
C ASN A 93 1.88 -4.35 13.78
N SER A 94 0.70 -4.94 13.88
CA SER A 94 -0.02 -5.22 15.13
C SER A 94 -0.07 -6.71 15.48
N TRP A 95 0.92 -7.50 15.06
CA TRP A 95 0.99 -8.96 15.28
C TRP A 95 2.03 -9.36 16.34
N GLY A 96 2.32 -8.48 17.30
CA GLY A 96 3.41 -8.66 18.27
C GLY A 96 4.76 -8.58 17.55
N ASP A 97 5.73 -9.41 17.96
CA ASP A 97 7.11 -9.37 17.43
C ASP A 97 7.28 -10.03 16.04
N SER A 98 6.19 -10.38 15.36
CA SER A 98 6.23 -11.02 14.03
C SER A 98 6.95 -10.15 13.00
N GLY A 99 7.69 -10.78 12.08
CA GLY A 99 8.55 -10.06 11.13
C GLY A 99 9.85 -9.64 11.81
N PHE A 100 10.27 -8.39 11.62
CA PHE A 100 11.44 -7.83 12.28
C PHE A 100 11.01 -6.97 13.47
N GLU A 101 10.96 -7.57 14.67
CA GLU A 101 10.55 -6.86 15.91
C GLU A 101 9.20 -6.14 15.73
N GLY A 102 8.22 -6.84 15.14
CA GLY A 102 6.88 -6.30 14.86
C GLY A 102 6.77 -5.42 13.61
N HIS A 103 7.85 -5.26 12.85
CA HIS A 103 7.87 -4.49 11.62
C HIS A 103 7.91 -5.36 10.37
N LEU A 104 7.35 -4.81 9.29
CA LEU A 104 7.47 -5.34 7.93
C LEU A 104 8.22 -4.34 7.04
N ILE A 105 9.03 -4.86 6.13
CA ILE A 105 9.72 -4.06 5.12
C ILE A 105 9.09 -4.38 3.76
N MET A 106 8.51 -3.36 3.12
CA MET A 106 7.96 -3.51 1.77
C MET A 106 8.83 -2.84 0.72
N SER A 107 8.97 -3.45 -0.46
CA SER A 107 9.60 -2.80 -1.62
C SER A 107 8.70 -1.69 -2.16
N ASP A 108 9.27 -0.75 -2.92
CA ASP A 108 8.47 0.30 -3.56
C ASP A 108 7.49 -0.25 -4.60
N GLU A 109 7.87 -1.30 -5.31
CA GLU A 109 7.01 -2.00 -6.27
C GLU A 109 5.84 -2.71 -5.57
N TRP A 110 6.05 -3.24 -4.36
CA TRP A 110 4.96 -3.81 -3.57
C TRP A 110 3.92 -2.75 -3.20
N PHE A 111 4.38 -1.53 -2.89
CA PHE A 111 3.51 -0.37 -2.67
C PHE A 111 2.63 -0.16 -3.91
N ASP A 112 3.20 -0.16 -5.11
CA ASP A 112 2.41 0.02 -6.34
C ASP A 112 1.31 -1.02 -6.52
N GLU A 113 1.62 -2.29 -6.25
CA GLU A 113 0.74 -3.40 -6.55
C GLU A 113 -0.37 -3.62 -5.50
N TYR A 114 -0.07 -3.43 -4.21
CA TYR A 114 -0.95 -3.94 -3.14
C TYR A 114 -1.37 -2.90 -2.08
N MET A 115 -0.88 -1.65 -2.16
CA MET A 115 -1.44 -0.52 -1.39
C MET A 115 -2.84 -0.15 -1.87
N PHE A 116 -3.72 0.26 -0.96
CA PHE A 116 -5.03 0.79 -1.30
C PHE A 116 -5.30 2.18 -0.72
N ARG A 117 -4.86 2.45 0.50
CA ARG A 117 -5.15 3.73 1.17
C ARG A 117 -4.00 4.18 2.05
N LEU A 118 -3.90 5.50 2.20
CA LEU A 118 -3.14 6.15 3.26
C LEU A 118 -3.97 7.28 3.86
N VAL A 119 -3.70 7.62 5.12
CA VAL A 119 -4.30 8.78 5.79
C VAL A 119 -3.18 9.72 6.21
N VAL A 120 -3.00 10.80 5.46
CA VAL A 120 -1.94 11.79 5.66
C VAL A 120 -2.53 13.12 6.13
N HIS A 121 -1.78 13.86 6.95
CA HIS A 121 -2.17 15.19 7.37
C HIS A 121 -2.28 16.15 6.18
N LYS A 122 -3.32 17.00 6.17
CA LYS A 122 -3.62 17.88 5.02
C LYS A 122 -2.49 18.86 4.69
N SER A 123 -1.62 19.19 5.63
CA SER A 123 -0.47 20.08 5.39
C SER A 123 0.54 19.51 4.39
N PHE A 124 0.56 18.20 4.17
CA PHE A 124 1.47 17.55 3.23
C PHE A 124 0.88 17.34 1.83
N VAL A 125 -0.42 17.62 1.68
CA VAL A 125 -1.20 17.40 0.46
C VAL A 125 -1.31 18.69 -0.33
N ASP A 126 -1.07 18.61 -1.64
CA ASP A 126 -1.12 19.78 -2.51
C ASP A 126 -2.56 20.33 -2.66
N GLU A 127 -2.67 21.64 -2.87
CA GLU A 127 -3.96 22.37 -2.84
C GLU A 127 -4.93 21.89 -3.93
N ASP A 128 -4.42 21.48 -5.09
CA ASP A 128 -5.19 20.90 -6.19
C ASP A 128 -5.90 19.61 -5.78
N VAL A 129 -5.22 18.76 -5.00
CA VAL A 129 -5.79 17.53 -4.44
C VAL A 129 -6.82 17.86 -3.36
N LEU A 130 -6.54 18.83 -2.48
CA LEU A 130 -7.47 19.22 -1.42
C LEU A 130 -8.80 19.75 -1.97
N LYS A 131 -8.79 20.45 -3.11
CA LYS A 131 -10.00 20.91 -3.81
C LYS A 131 -10.94 19.78 -4.25
N ILE A 132 -10.44 18.56 -4.41
CA ILE A 132 -11.29 17.40 -4.72
C ILE A 132 -12.30 17.13 -3.60
N LEU A 133 -11.97 17.48 -2.35
CA LEU A 133 -12.89 17.32 -1.20
C LEU A 133 -14.13 18.21 -1.30
N GLU A 134 -14.10 19.26 -2.11
CA GLU A 134 -15.23 20.19 -2.32
C GLU A 134 -16.20 19.71 -3.40
N GLN A 135 -15.81 18.68 -4.17
CA GLN A 135 -16.62 18.13 -5.24
C GLN A 135 -17.71 17.18 -4.71
N LYS A 136 -18.76 16.97 -5.49
CA LYS A 136 -19.77 15.95 -5.18
C LYS A 136 -19.13 14.55 -5.32
N PRO A 137 -19.13 13.70 -4.28
CA PRO A 137 -18.51 12.38 -4.35
C PRO A 137 -19.29 11.47 -5.31
N VAL A 138 -18.56 10.58 -5.99
CA VAL A 138 -19.15 9.45 -6.70
C VAL A 138 -19.63 8.44 -5.68
N LEU A 139 -20.92 8.12 -5.71
CA LEU A 139 -21.50 7.10 -4.85
C LEU A 139 -21.24 5.72 -5.47
N LEU A 140 -20.51 4.89 -4.73
CA LEU A 140 -20.27 3.50 -5.10
C LEU A 140 -21.33 2.60 -4.46
N PRO A 141 -21.67 1.46 -5.09
CA PRO A 141 -22.58 0.50 -4.48
C PRO A 141 -21.98 -0.09 -3.19
N PRO A 142 -22.81 -0.58 -2.26
CA PRO A 142 -22.33 -1.14 -0.99
C PRO A 142 -21.48 -2.40 -1.16
N TRP A 143 -21.54 -3.06 -2.32
CA TRP A 143 -20.72 -4.22 -2.67
C TRP A 143 -19.48 -3.87 -3.51
N ASP A 144 -19.13 -2.58 -3.63
CA ASP A 144 -17.92 -2.19 -4.36
C ASP A 144 -16.68 -2.85 -3.73
N PRO A 145 -15.81 -3.50 -4.53
CA PRO A 145 -14.66 -4.26 -4.01
C PRO A 145 -13.70 -3.41 -3.17
N MET A 146 -13.71 -2.08 -3.33
CA MET A 146 -12.91 -1.20 -2.49
C MET A 146 -13.37 -1.17 -1.03
N PHE A 147 -14.65 -1.43 -0.75
CA PHE A 147 -15.26 -1.26 0.58
C PHE A 147 -15.93 -2.53 1.11
N GLN A 148 -15.72 -3.67 0.47
CA GLN A 148 -16.18 -4.94 1.01
C GLN A 148 -15.49 -5.23 2.35
N SER A 149 -16.23 -5.82 3.27
CA SER A 149 -15.69 -6.36 4.51
C SER A 149 -14.74 -7.52 4.21
N ASP A 150 -13.65 -7.60 4.95
CA ASP A 150 -12.74 -8.74 4.93
C ASP A 150 -13.54 -10.03 5.20
N ASN A 151 -13.42 -11.02 4.31
CA ASN A 151 -14.02 -12.35 4.50
C ASN A 151 -13.16 -13.21 5.42
#